data_AF-A0A3D0RM57-F1
#
_entry.id   AF-A0A3D0RM57-F1
#
_cell.length_a   1.000
_cell.length_b   1.000
_cell.length_c   1.000
_cell.angle_alpha   90.00
_cell.angle_beta   90.00
_cell.angle_gamma   90.00
#
_symmetry.space_group_name_H-M   'P 1'
#
loop_
_entity.id
_entity.type
_entity.pdbx_description
1 polymer ?
#
loop_
_entity_poly.entity_id
_entity_poly.type
_entity_poly.pdbx_seq_one_letter_code
_entity_poly.pdbx_strand_id
1 'polypeptide(L)'
;DSVYYELKINKGDTTARYWIRPQISLGPKDGIAYSTRVDFLVVCAEYTYKGISYVDEVSKIALYLDGYQFHASKEHNVFEKDVRIRQAIAAQPEYRTWTLTWNDLNNLQAILEKTGNGFDELYQNYLTRFSHNYLGKLIPTVRHGEIVNYALPKNNFLRFWEQLLNPPIGLFEKSWFTYLGSWTEKLLEPSFNPDSLKLLLSKEMIYDSFIKNNRVTDFNALLPVEHGASFDFAEWNIWVNIGNKRIYSNLQLKESMNMDKQEWEYFWHLFNLYQTSEFVDQMIDVGEGMTEQTDENLLEELKQLYAPNFHPILKQGVKNKVINRENMDFLDSWVDDDGNILADAELVLETLRIAICPYSDESLKVFQEAGFTIYNKEQLNEIIL
;
A
#
# COMPACT_ATOMS: atom_id res chain seq x y z
N ASP A 1 -15.99 -18.79 17.14
CA ASP A 1 -14.85 -18.18 17.84
C ASP A 1 -13.82 -17.70 16.83
N SER A 2 -13.74 -16.39 16.59
CA SER A 2 -12.73 -15.81 15.70
C SER A 2 -11.37 -15.85 16.41
N VAL A 3 -10.43 -16.66 15.90
CA VAL A 3 -9.05 -16.74 16.41
C VAL A 3 -8.39 -15.36 16.26
N TYR A 4 -7.87 -14.80 17.34
CA TYR A 4 -7.02 -13.61 17.32
C TYR A 4 -5.79 -13.85 18.19
N TYR A 5 -4.65 -13.32 17.76
CA TYR A 5 -3.45 -13.26 18.59
C TYR A 5 -3.44 -11.94 19.35
N GLU A 6 -2.86 -11.95 20.55
CA GLU A 6 -2.63 -10.76 21.35
C GLU A 6 -1.14 -10.48 21.44
N LEU A 7 -0.73 -9.28 21.06
CA LEU A 7 0.63 -8.78 21.25
C LEU A 7 0.61 -7.69 22.32
N LYS A 8 1.36 -7.92 23.41
CA LYS A 8 1.59 -6.93 24.47
C LYS A 8 3.03 -6.42 24.39
N ILE A 9 3.17 -5.11 24.36
CA ILE A 9 4.46 -4.41 24.37
C ILE A 9 4.54 -3.61 25.66
N ASN A 10 5.61 -3.84 26.42
CA ASN A 10 5.99 -3.00 27.56
C ASN A 10 7.47 -2.71 27.42
N LYS A 11 7.80 -1.52 26.92
CA LYS A 11 9.17 -1.14 26.58
C LYS A 11 9.39 0.36 26.77
N GLY A 12 10.26 0.69 27.72
CA GLY A 12 10.56 2.08 28.06
C GLY A 12 9.30 2.79 28.54
N ASP A 13 8.99 3.93 27.94
CA ASP A 13 7.80 4.73 28.24
C ASP A 13 6.53 4.24 27.54
N THR A 14 6.63 3.26 26.64
CA THR A 14 5.52 2.74 25.83
C THR A 14 4.94 1.47 26.46
N THR A 15 3.62 1.47 26.65
CA THR A 15 2.82 0.25 26.87
C THR A 15 1.71 0.17 25.83
N ALA A 16 1.65 -0.94 25.10
CA ALA A 16 0.67 -1.15 24.05
C ALA A 16 0.13 -2.58 24.03
N ARG A 17 -1.10 -2.73 23.53
CA ARG A 17 -1.76 -4.01 23.29
C ARG A 17 -2.39 -3.99 21.91
N TYR A 18 -2.03 -4.95 21.08
CA TYR A 18 -2.56 -5.11 19.73
C TYR A 18 -3.30 -6.44 19.60
N TRP A 19 -4.44 -6.41 18.91
CA TRP A 19 -5.11 -7.61 18.40
C TRP A 19 -4.64 -7.86 16.98
N ILE A 20 -4.20 -9.09 16.69
CA ILE A 20 -3.77 -9.50 15.36
C ILE A 20 -4.77 -10.55 14.88
N ARG A 21 -5.51 -10.20 13.82
CA ARG A 21 -6.57 -11.03 13.27
C ARG A 21 -6.12 -11.59 11.93
N PRO A 22 -6.00 -12.91 11.77
CA PRO A 22 -5.59 -13.50 10.50
C PRO A 22 -6.72 -13.40 9.47
N GLN A 23 -6.35 -13.27 8.20
CA GLN A 23 -7.20 -13.60 7.05
C GLN A 23 -8.52 -12.80 6.99
N ILE A 24 -8.45 -11.50 7.29
CA ILE A 24 -9.60 -10.58 7.34
C ILE A 24 -9.88 -10.01 5.94
N SER A 25 -11.14 -10.03 5.53
CA SER A 25 -11.59 -9.30 4.33
C SER A 25 -11.85 -7.83 4.63
N LEU A 26 -11.14 -6.96 3.91
CA LEU A 26 -11.38 -5.52 3.80
C LEU A 26 -12.05 -5.21 2.46
N GLY A 27 -12.81 -4.12 2.38
CA GLY A 27 -13.44 -3.70 1.13
C GLY A 27 -14.26 -2.41 1.28
N PRO A 28 -15.27 -2.18 0.42
CA PRO A 28 -16.02 -0.91 0.41
C PRO A 28 -16.73 -0.59 1.73
N LYS A 29 -17.16 -1.61 2.49
CA LYS A 29 -17.69 -1.46 3.86
C LYS A 29 -16.72 -0.77 4.84
N ASP A 30 -15.42 -0.84 4.54
CA ASP A 30 -14.34 -0.26 5.32
C ASP A 30 -13.82 1.05 4.68
N GLY A 31 -14.55 1.62 3.70
CA GLY A 31 -14.14 2.81 2.94
C GLY A 31 -13.10 2.52 1.85
N ILE A 32 -12.71 1.27 1.64
CA ILE A 32 -11.64 0.88 0.73
C ILE A 32 -12.23 0.48 -0.62
N ALA A 33 -11.78 1.10 -1.71
CA ALA A 33 -12.36 0.91 -3.05
C ALA A 33 -12.35 -0.55 -3.55
N TYR A 34 -11.39 -1.36 -3.09
CA TYR A 34 -11.19 -2.73 -3.56
C TYR A 34 -11.38 -3.74 -2.43
N SER A 35 -12.06 -4.84 -2.74
CA SER A 35 -12.11 -6.02 -1.88
C SER A 35 -10.75 -6.70 -1.83
N THR A 36 -10.31 -7.07 -0.63
CA THR A 36 -9.05 -7.79 -0.44
C THR A 36 -9.04 -8.57 0.86
N ARG A 37 -8.29 -9.67 0.91
CA ARG A 37 -8.07 -10.44 2.13
C ARG A 37 -6.66 -10.20 2.63
N VAL A 38 -6.53 -9.55 3.77
CA VAL A 38 -5.23 -9.29 4.40
C VAL A 38 -4.75 -10.52 5.15
N ASP A 39 -3.45 -10.80 5.12
CA ASP A 39 -2.89 -11.92 5.88
C ASP A 39 -3.09 -11.73 7.37
N PHE A 40 -2.84 -10.51 7.84
CA PHE A 40 -3.18 -10.10 9.20
C PHE A 40 -3.67 -8.65 9.24
N LEU A 41 -4.73 -8.40 10.03
CA LEU A 41 -5.10 -7.07 10.45
C LEU A 41 -4.63 -6.84 11.88
N VAL A 42 -3.74 -5.86 12.06
CA VAL A 42 -3.26 -5.43 13.38
C VAL A 42 -4.09 -4.24 13.85
N VAL A 43 -4.78 -4.40 14.96
CA VAL A 43 -5.65 -3.38 15.55
C VAL A 43 -5.11 -2.98 16.91
N CYS A 44 -4.88 -1.69 17.10
CA CYS A 44 -4.50 -1.16 18.41
C CYS A 44 -5.69 -1.24 19.36
N ALA A 45 -5.51 -1.93 20.49
CA ALA A 45 -6.54 -2.03 21.52
C ALA A 45 -6.22 -1.15 22.73
N GLU A 46 -4.93 -0.97 23.02
CA GLU A 46 -4.41 0.01 23.99
C GLU A 46 -3.08 0.54 23.48
N TYR A 47 -2.86 1.85 23.61
CA TYR A 47 -1.55 2.45 23.42
C TYR A 47 -1.37 3.61 24.39
N THR A 48 -0.34 3.53 25.22
CA THR A 48 0.02 4.56 26.18
C THR A 48 1.50 4.89 26.09
N TYR A 49 1.81 6.18 26.23
CA TYR A 49 3.17 6.68 26.31
C TYR A 49 3.29 7.62 27.53
N LYS A 50 4.23 7.33 28.44
CA LYS A 50 4.37 8.03 29.73
C LYS A 50 3.05 8.11 30.52
N GLY A 51 2.21 7.07 30.41
CA GLY A 51 0.91 6.96 31.08
C GLY A 51 -0.25 7.72 30.43
N ILE A 52 -0.02 8.42 29.32
CA ILE A 52 -1.08 9.10 28.54
C ILE A 52 -1.52 8.17 27.40
N SER A 53 -2.83 8.03 27.21
CA SER A 53 -3.40 7.20 26.13
C SER A 53 -3.40 7.94 24.79
N TYR A 54 -3.00 7.24 23.73
CA TYR A 54 -3.05 7.70 22.34
C TYR A 54 -3.72 6.66 21.41
N VAL A 55 -4.48 5.72 21.97
CA VAL A 55 -5.07 4.59 21.22
C VAL A 55 -5.86 5.02 19.99
N ASP A 56 -6.59 6.13 20.08
CA ASP A 56 -7.45 6.65 19.00
C ASP A 56 -6.67 7.27 17.83
N GLU A 57 -5.37 7.54 18.01
CA GLU A 57 -4.50 8.04 16.94
C GLU A 57 -3.79 6.91 16.18
N VAL A 58 -3.73 5.70 16.74
CA VAL A 58 -2.97 4.59 16.16
C VAL A 58 -3.78 3.90 15.06
N SER A 59 -3.38 4.11 13.79
CA SER A 59 -3.97 3.43 12.65
C SER A 59 -3.88 1.91 12.75
N LYS A 60 -4.89 1.22 12.22
CA LYS A 60 -4.83 -0.23 11.97
C LYS A 60 -3.78 -0.51 10.90
N ILE A 61 -3.13 -1.67 10.96
CA ILE A 61 -2.16 -2.07 9.92
C ILE A 61 -2.68 -3.31 9.19
N ALA A 62 -2.98 -3.15 7.91
CA ALA A 62 -3.20 -4.23 6.96
C ALA A 62 -1.83 -4.82 6.55
N LEU A 63 -1.51 -5.99 7.09
CA LEU A 63 -0.25 -6.68 6.87
C LEU A 63 -0.41 -7.73 5.77
N TYR A 64 0.47 -7.67 4.78
CA TYR A 64 0.56 -8.62 3.67
C TYR A 64 1.90 -9.37 3.70
N LEU A 65 1.86 -10.65 3.37
CA LEU A 65 3.01 -11.56 3.31
C LEU A 65 3.25 -11.99 1.85
N ASP A 66 3.69 -11.04 1.03
CA ASP A 66 3.73 -11.21 -0.41
C ASP A 66 4.97 -12.02 -0.85
N GLY A 67 4.74 -13.06 -1.65
CA GLY A 67 5.79 -13.85 -2.27
C GLY A 67 5.99 -13.49 -3.74
N TYR A 68 7.20 -13.06 -4.14
CA TYR A 68 7.51 -12.68 -5.52
C TYR A 68 6.95 -13.66 -6.58
N GLN A 69 7.09 -14.97 -6.37
CA GLN A 69 6.61 -15.99 -7.32
C GLN A 69 5.10 -15.90 -7.62
N PHE A 70 4.31 -15.41 -6.68
CA PHE A 70 2.85 -15.34 -6.80
C PHE A 70 2.33 -13.95 -7.16
N HIS A 71 3.15 -12.91 -6.97
CA HIS A 71 2.72 -11.51 -7.10
C HIS A 71 3.36 -10.77 -8.28
N ALA A 72 4.58 -11.13 -8.68
CA ALA A 72 5.36 -10.37 -9.67
C ALA A 72 6.18 -11.25 -10.63
N SER A 73 6.00 -12.56 -10.59
CA SER A 73 6.68 -13.46 -11.53
C SER A 73 6.03 -13.39 -12.90
N LYS A 74 6.72 -13.88 -13.92
CA LYS A 74 6.17 -13.94 -15.27
C LYS A 74 4.91 -14.82 -15.35
N GLU A 75 4.86 -15.90 -14.58
CA GLU A 75 3.71 -16.82 -14.54
C GLU A 75 2.52 -16.23 -13.77
N HIS A 76 2.80 -15.41 -12.76
CA HIS A 76 1.81 -14.79 -11.88
C HIS A 76 2.25 -13.35 -11.56
N ASN A 77 1.77 -12.41 -12.38
CA ASN A 77 1.99 -10.98 -12.18
C ASN A 77 0.65 -10.30 -11.88
N VAL A 78 0.43 -9.96 -10.61
CA VAL A 78 -0.72 -9.19 -10.12
C VAL A 78 -0.29 -7.89 -9.44
N PHE A 79 0.95 -7.46 -9.69
CA PHE A 79 1.59 -6.37 -8.97
C PHE A 79 0.80 -5.05 -9.07
N GLU A 80 0.28 -4.71 -10.25
CA GLU A 80 -0.53 -3.50 -10.41
C GLU A 80 -1.79 -3.54 -9.54
N LYS A 81 -2.48 -4.69 -9.50
CA LYS A 81 -3.63 -4.89 -8.61
C LYS A 81 -3.23 -4.72 -7.15
N ASP A 82 -2.11 -5.30 -6.74
CA ASP A 82 -1.61 -5.14 -5.37
C ASP A 82 -1.35 -3.68 -5.03
N VAL A 83 -0.64 -2.94 -5.89
CA VAL A 83 -0.37 -1.51 -5.71
C VAL A 83 -1.68 -0.73 -5.54
N ARG A 84 -2.65 -0.93 -6.43
CA ARG A 84 -3.96 -0.23 -6.36
C ARG A 84 -4.70 -0.53 -5.05
N ILE A 85 -4.67 -1.79 -4.60
CA ILE A 85 -5.24 -2.18 -3.30
C ILE A 85 -4.52 -1.46 -2.15
N ARG A 86 -3.18 -1.43 -2.14
CA ARG A 86 -2.44 -0.79 -1.05
C ARG A 86 -2.63 0.73 -1.05
N GLN A 87 -2.71 1.36 -2.21
CA GLN A 87 -3.05 2.77 -2.34
C GLN A 87 -4.46 3.07 -1.82
N ALA A 88 -5.46 2.24 -2.15
CA ALA A 88 -6.83 2.43 -1.67
C ALA A 88 -6.95 2.28 -0.14
N ILE A 89 -6.19 1.37 0.46
CA ILE A 89 -6.13 1.25 1.92
C ILE A 89 -5.40 2.45 2.54
N ALA A 90 -4.25 2.84 1.99
CA ALA A 90 -3.47 3.98 2.50
C ALA A 90 -4.18 5.34 2.36
N ALA A 91 -5.18 5.43 1.47
CA ALA A 91 -6.03 6.61 1.35
C ALA A 91 -6.97 6.79 2.56
N GLN A 92 -7.23 5.74 3.33
CA GLN A 92 -8.06 5.80 4.53
C GLN A 92 -7.22 6.17 5.76
N PRO A 93 -7.56 7.23 6.51
CA PRO A 93 -6.75 7.71 7.63
C PRO A 93 -6.62 6.69 8.77
N GLU A 94 -7.62 5.84 8.97
CA GLU A 94 -7.60 4.81 10.01
C GLU A 94 -6.77 3.57 9.66
N TYR A 95 -6.26 3.48 8.43
CA TYR A 95 -5.46 2.35 7.96
C TYR A 95 -4.05 2.76 7.55
N ARG A 96 -3.14 1.81 7.73
CA ARG A 96 -1.85 1.74 7.05
C ARG A 96 -1.70 0.37 6.44
N THR A 97 -0.90 0.28 5.39
CA THR A 97 -0.49 -1.01 4.83
C THR A 97 0.96 -1.30 5.18
N TRP A 98 1.27 -2.57 5.35
CA TRP A 98 2.64 -3.03 5.42
C TRP A 98 2.80 -4.34 4.65
N THR A 99 3.69 -4.37 3.68
CA THR A 99 4.05 -5.58 2.96
C THR A 99 5.37 -6.11 3.51
N LEU A 100 5.40 -7.38 3.92
CA LEU A 100 6.61 -8.14 4.21
C LEU A 100 6.79 -9.22 3.15
N THR A 101 7.99 -9.33 2.61
CA THR A 101 8.32 -10.37 1.62
C THR A 101 8.99 -11.57 2.29
N TRP A 102 9.15 -12.67 1.56
CA TRP A 102 9.93 -13.82 2.04
C TRP A 102 11.36 -13.43 2.44
N ASN A 103 11.98 -12.47 1.75
CA ASN A 103 13.32 -12.01 2.08
C ASN A 103 13.36 -11.28 3.43
N ASP A 104 12.29 -10.56 3.79
CA ASP A 104 12.18 -9.89 5.09
C ASP A 104 12.12 -10.89 6.25
N LEU A 105 11.45 -12.02 6.04
CA LEU A 105 11.39 -13.11 7.01
C LEU A 105 12.75 -13.82 7.15
N ASN A 106 13.48 -14.00 6.03
CA ASN A 106 14.84 -14.53 6.06
C ASN A 106 15.79 -13.59 6.83
N ASN A 107 15.67 -12.28 6.61
CA ASN A 107 16.44 -11.27 7.34
C ASN A 107 16.15 -11.30 8.84
N LEU A 108 14.88 -11.48 9.24
CA LEU A 108 14.50 -11.67 10.63
C LEU A 108 15.12 -12.95 11.21
N GLN A 109 15.00 -14.08 10.50
CA GLN A 109 15.56 -15.36 10.93
C GLN A 109 17.07 -15.27 11.15
N ALA A 110 17.79 -14.61 10.23
CA ALA A 110 19.24 -14.42 10.33
C ALA A 110 19.65 -13.64 11.59
N ILE A 111 18.84 -12.66 12.02
CA ILE A 111 19.05 -11.92 13.28
C ILE A 111 18.78 -12.82 14.49
N LEU A 112 17.68 -13.57 14.49
CA LEU A 112 17.29 -14.43 15.61
C LEU A 112 18.30 -15.55 15.83
N GLU A 113 18.79 -16.16 14.75
CA GLU A 113 19.77 -17.25 14.78
C GLU A 113 21.22 -16.76 14.87
N LYS A 114 21.44 -15.44 14.78
CA LYS A 114 22.78 -14.80 14.78
C LYS A 114 23.69 -15.32 13.66
N THR A 115 23.12 -15.67 12.52
CA THR A 115 23.83 -16.19 11.34
C THR A 115 24.21 -15.09 10.34
N GLY A 116 23.64 -13.88 10.47
CA GLY A 116 23.95 -12.72 9.65
C GLY A 116 23.59 -11.42 10.35
N ASN A 117 23.81 -10.29 9.67
CA ASN A 117 23.41 -8.98 10.19
C ASN A 117 21.91 -8.68 9.97
N GLY A 118 21.27 -9.37 9.01
CA GLY A 118 19.88 -9.20 8.60
C GLY A 118 19.55 -7.80 8.13
N PHE A 119 20.52 -7.09 7.53
CA PHE A 119 20.33 -5.74 7.01
C PHE A 119 19.71 -5.81 5.62
N ASP A 120 18.73 -4.95 5.36
CA ASP A 120 18.22 -4.76 4.00
C ASP A 120 18.87 -3.58 3.28
N GLU A 121 18.68 -3.57 1.97
CA GLU A 121 19.17 -2.57 1.03
C GLU A 121 18.64 -1.17 1.34
N LEU A 122 17.40 -1.03 1.84
CA LEU A 122 16.88 0.25 2.30
C LEU A 122 17.71 0.85 3.42
N TYR A 123 18.02 0.06 4.45
CA TYR A 123 18.86 0.50 5.56
C TYR A 123 20.28 0.86 5.09
N GLN A 124 20.89 0.04 4.22
CA GLN A 124 22.23 0.33 3.69
C GLN A 124 22.29 1.61 2.87
N ASN A 125 21.31 1.81 2.00
CA ASN A 125 21.19 2.99 1.15
C ASN A 125 21.03 4.24 2.01
N TYR A 126 20.12 4.19 2.99
CA TYR A 126 19.88 5.31 3.91
C TYR A 126 21.11 5.66 4.75
N LEU A 127 21.75 4.63 5.33
CA LEU A 127 22.94 4.83 6.15
C LEU A 127 24.05 5.53 5.37
N THR A 128 24.28 5.09 4.13
CA THR A 128 25.37 5.58 3.28
C THR A 128 25.11 6.99 2.75
N ARG A 129 23.87 7.32 2.36
CA ARG A 129 23.57 8.54 1.59
C ARG A 129 22.83 9.64 2.35
N PHE A 130 22.07 9.31 3.39
CA PHE A 130 21.11 10.25 3.98
C PHE A 130 21.27 10.45 5.50
N SER A 131 21.87 9.47 6.19
CA SER A 131 21.95 9.47 7.66
C SER A 131 22.59 10.73 8.26
N HIS A 132 23.56 11.34 7.57
CA HIS A 132 24.24 12.57 8.00
C HIS A 132 23.33 13.81 7.99
N ASN A 133 22.29 13.81 7.16
CA ASN A 133 21.28 14.88 7.15
C ASN A 133 20.29 14.72 8.29
N TYR A 134 20.00 13.49 8.67
CA TYR A 134 19.05 13.21 9.75
C TYR A 134 19.64 13.35 11.15
N LEU A 135 20.60 12.49 11.51
CA LEU A 135 21.02 12.30 12.90
C LEU A 135 21.66 13.55 13.51
N GLY A 136 22.41 14.30 12.70
CA GLY A 136 23.13 15.49 13.17
C GLY A 136 22.40 16.81 12.96
N LYS A 137 21.38 16.87 12.09
CA LYS A 137 20.84 18.15 11.61
C LYS A 137 19.33 18.26 11.71
N LEU A 138 18.56 17.27 11.28
CA LEU A 138 17.09 17.36 11.27
C LEU A 138 16.45 16.87 12.57
N ILE A 139 16.79 15.68 13.06
CA ILE A 139 16.17 15.15 14.29
C ILE A 139 16.34 16.08 15.52
N PRO A 140 17.45 16.83 15.71
CA PRO A 140 17.58 17.75 16.84
C PRO A 140 16.67 18.98 16.75
N THR A 141 16.04 19.23 15.60
CA THR A 141 15.11 20.35 15.41
C THR A 141 13.70 20.06 15.90
N VAL A 142 13.40 18.81 16.27
CA VAL A 142 12.11 18.40 16.83
C VAL A 142 11.96 19.02 18.23
N ARG A 143 11.14 20.08 18.32
CA ARG A 143 10.86 20.81 19.58
C ARG A 143 9.50 20.47 20.19
N HIS A 144 8.57 19.98 19.36
CA HIS A 144 7.21 19.63 19.74
C HIS A 144 6.98 18.16 19.42
N GLY A 145 6.53 17.39 20.40
CA GLY A 145 6.45 15.93 20.32
C GLY A 145 7.66 15.26 20.96
N GLU A 146 7.77 13.95 20.77
CA GLU A 146 8.84 13.10 21.29
C GLU A 146 9.81 12.72 20.18
N ILE A 147 11.10 12.67 20.53
CA ILE A 147 12.16 12.34 19.59
C ILE A 147 12.22 10.83 19.40
N VAL A 148 11.88 10.35 18.21
CA VAL A 148 12.02 8.96 17.79
C VAL A 148 12.98 8.86 16.62
N ASN A 149 13.97 7.96 16.73
CA ASN A 149 14.94 7.73 15.66
C ASN A 149 14.46 6.60 14.73
N TYR A 150 13.61 6.96 13.76
CA TYR A 150 13.09 6.04 12.74
C TYR A 150 14.14 5.48 11.77
N ALA A 151 15.40 5.93 11.83
CA ALA A 151 16.49 5.36 11.04
C ALA A 151 17.20 4.16 11.71
N LEU A 152 16.88 3.85 12.98
CA LEU A 152 17.48 2.73 13.71
C LEU A 152 17.13 1.34 13.16
N PRO A 153 15.88 1.07 12.71
CA PRO A 153 15.52 -0.27 12.30
C PRO A 153 16.25 -0.68 11.02
N LYS A 154 16.88 -1.85 11.05
CA LYS A 154 17.88 -2.26 10.06
C LYS A 154 17.32 -3.12 8.92
N ASN A 155 16.05 -3.50 9.04
CA ASN A 155 15.32 -4.15 7.98
C ASN A 155 13.82 -3.84 8.03
N ASN A 156 13.07 -4.26 7.01
CA ASN A 156 11.65 -4.01 6.84
C ASN A 156 10.80 -4.55 8.00
N PHE A 157 11.13 -5.75 8.53
CA PHE A 157 10.43 -6.28 9.70
C PHE A 157 10.68 -5.44 10.95
N LEU A 158 11.91 -4.99 11.18
CA LEU A 158 12.21 -4.10 12.30
C LEU A 158 11.59 -2.72 12.12
N ARG A 159 11.44 -2.23 10.88
CA ARG A 159 10.70 -0.99 10.59
C ARG A 159 9.21 -1.16 10.92
N PHE A 160 8.60 -2.29 10.58
CA PHE A 160 7.24 -2.64 11.02
C PHE A 160 7.13 -2.68 12.55
N TRP A 161 8.07 -3.35 13.23
CA TRP A 161 8.10 -3.39 14.69
C TRP A 161 8.20 -1.97 15.31
N GLU A 162 8.97 -1.09 14.68
CA GLU A 162 9.08 0.31 15.10
C GLU A 162 7.75 1.06 14.93
N GLN A 163 6.94 0.75 13.91
CA GLN A 163 5.59 1.30 13.76
C GLN A 163 4.65 0.86 14.89
N LEU A 164 4.82 -0.36 15.44
CA LEU A 164 4.03 -0.81 16.58
C LEU A 164 4.49 -0.18 17.90
N LEU A 165 5.80 0.08 18.03
CA LEU A 165 6.38 0.67 19.23
C LEU A 165 6.17 2.19 19.28
N ASN A 166 6.40 2.87 18.16
CA ASN A 166 6.33 4.32 17.99
C ASN A 166 5.57 4.63 16.68
N PRO A 167 4.24 4.43 16.64
CA PRO A 167 3.43 4.71 15.45
C PRO A 167 3.53 6.20 15.07
N PRO A 168 3.34 6.59 13.81
CA PRO A 168 3.43 7.99 13.40
C PRO A 168 2.17 8.79 13.76
N ILE A 169 1.85 8.81 15.06
CA ILE A 169 0.78 9.60 15.69
C ILE A 169 1.27 11.02 15.99
N GLY A 170 0.38 11.93 16.39
CA GLY A 170 0.69 13.35 16.61
C GLY A 170 1.89 13.59 17.53
N LEU A 171 2.09 12.69 18.51
CA LEU A 171 3.24 12.70 19.43
C LEU A 171 4.59 12.52 18.72
N PHE A 172 4.68 11.62 17.73
CA PHE A 172 5.92 11.24 17.05
C PHE A 172 5.99 11.74 15.60
N GLU A 173 4.92 12.37 15.12
CA GLU A 173 4.71 12.78 13.74
C GLU A 173 5.84 13.67 13.22
N LYS A 174 6.32 14.63 14.02
CA LYS A 174 7.42 15.49 13.58
C LYS A 174 8.72 14.70 13.39
N SER A 175 9.04 13.76 14.29
CA SER A 175 10.17 12.85 14.11
C SER A 175 10.03 12.01 12.84
N TRP A 176 8.83 11.48 12.59
CA TRP A 176 8.52 10.72 11.38
C TRP A 176 8.79 11.53 10.11
N PHE A 177 8.23 12.74 10.01
CA PHE A 177 8.43 13.59 8.83
C PHE A 177 9.87 14.11 8.69
N THR A 178 10.60 14.32 9.78
CA THR A 178 12.03 14.66 9.67
C THR A 178 12.87 13.50 9.15
N TYR A 179 12.49 12.24 9.43
CA TYR A 179 13.12 11.06 8.87
C TYR A 179 12.77 10.90 7.38
N LEU A 180 11.50 11.02 7.01
CA LEU A 180 11.09 10.91 5.60
C LEU A 180 11.68 12.04 4.73
N GLY A 181 11.69 13.27 5.25
CA GLY A 181 12.23 14.43 4.54
C GLY A 181 13.76 14.51 4.50
N SER A 182 14.48 13.59 5.17
CA SER A 182 15.95 13.60 5.16
C SER A 182 16.57 12.87 3.97
N TRP A 183 15.76 12.26 3.10
CA TRP A 183 16.19 11.48 1.93
C TRP A 183 16.62 12.36 0.76
N THR A 184 17.29 13.47 1.06
CA THR A 184 18.01 14.29 0.11
C THR A 184 19.52 14.07 0.35
N GLU A 185 20.34 13.99 -0.68
CA GLU A 185 21.79 13.79 -0.54
C GLU A 185 22.43 15.02 0.14
N LYS A 186 21.99 16.21 -0.28
CA LYS A 186 22.33 17.47 0.38
C LYS A 186 21.18 17.86 1.30
N LEU A 187 21.50 18.29 2.51
CA LEU A 187 20.49 18.65 3.52
C LEU A 187 19.44 19.62 2.94
N LEU A 188 18.19 19.15 2.83
CA LEU A 188 17.05 19.95 2.38
C LEU A 188 17.22 20.57 0.98
N GLU A 189 18.01 19.93 0.13
CA GLU A 189 18.34 20.39 -1.22
C GLU A 189 18.25 19.22 -2.21
N PRO A 190 17.53 19.36 -3.33
CA PRO A 190 16.72 20.53 -3.69
C PRO A 190 15.50 20.69 -2.78
N SER A 191 14.93 21.89 -2.77
CA SER A 191 13.67 22.18 -2.08
C SER A 191 12.82 23.12 -2.91
N PHE A 192 11.52 22.90 -2.92
CA PHE A 192 10.60 23.65 -3.77
C PHE A 192 9.48 24.30 -2.96
N ASN A 193 8.91 25.38 -3.50
CA ASN A 193 7.69 25.97 -2.97
C ASN A 193 6.56 24.91 -2.97
N PRO A 194 5.77 24.77 -1.88
CA PRO A 194 4.57 23.92 -1.85
C PRO A 194 3.63 24.09 -3.06
N ASP A 195 3.53 25.29 -3.62
CA ASP A 195 2.66 25.59 -4.77
C ASP A 195 3.22 25.09 -6.12
N SER A 196 4.49 24.67 -6.16
CA SER A 196 5.17 24.24 -7.39
C SER A 196 4.88 22.79 -7.79
N LEU A 197 4.04 22.05 -7.06
CA LEU A 197 3.80 20.62 -7.32
C LEU A 197 3.43 20.33 -8.77
N LYS A 198 2.55 21.15 -9.39
CA LYS A 198 2.17 20.98 -10.80
C LYS A 198 3.36 21.10 -11.76
N LEU A 199 4.26 22.05 -11.52
CA LEU A 199 5.45 22.28 -12.34
C LEU A 199 6.48 21.13 -12.19
N LEU A 200 6.52 20.50 -11.01
CA LEU A 200 7.34 19.33 -10.75
C LEU A 200 6.79 18.10 -11.49
N LEU A 201 5.47 17.91 -11.46
CA LEU A 201 4.79 16.83 -12.17
C LEU A 201 4.94 16.95 -13.70
N SER A 202 4.83 18.17 -14.24
CA SER A 202 5.05 18.42 -15.68
C SER A 202 6.53 18.44 -16.08
N LYS A 203 7.46 18.26 -15.12
CA LYS A 203 8.91 18.33 -15.32
C LYS A 203 9.41 19.68 -15.86
N GLU A 204 8.58 20.73 -15.79
CA GLU A 204 8.96 22.12 -16.11
C GLU A 204 9.91 22.71 -15.07
N MET A 205 9.89 22.18 -13.86
CA MET A 205 10.80 22.52 -12.77
C MET A 205 11.51 21.26 -12.29
N ILE A 206 12.83 21.29 -12.29
CA ILE A 206 13.68 20.15 -11.87
C ILE A 206 14.63 20.50 -10.74
N TYR A 207 14.82 21.79 -10.44
CA TYR A 207 15.70 22.24 -9.37
C TYR A 207 15.26 23.60 -8.82
N ASP A 208 15.22 23.72 -7.49
CA ASP A 208 15.15 24.97 -6.73
C ASP A 208 15.81 24.73 -5.35
N SER A 209 16.19 25.82 -4.70
CA SER A 209 16.72 25.88 -3.33
C SER A 209 15.78 26.71 -2.45
N PHE A 210 14.48 26.44 -2.51
CA PHE A 210 13.42 27.26 -1.93
C PHE A 210 13.65 27.55 -0.44
N ILE A 211 13.99 26.53 0.36
CA ILE A 211 14.23 26.70 1.81
C ILE A 211 15.37 27.69 2.05
N LYS A 212 16.48 27.51 1.35
CA LYS A 212 17.68 28.34 1.52
C LYS A 212 17.44 29.77 1.02
N ASN A 213 16.83 29.91 -0.15
CA ASN A 213 16.58 31.19 -0.81
C ASN A 213 15.58 32.04 -0.02
N ASN A 214 14.59 31.43 0.62
CA ASN A 214 13.52 32.12 1.35
C ASN A 214 13.67 32.03 2.88
N ARG A 215 14.72 31.38 3.39
CA ARG A 215 14.98 31.18 4.82
C ARG A 215 13.79 30.54 5.56
N VAL A 216 13.22 29.50 4.95
CA VAL A 216 12.09 28.75 5.50
C VAL A 216 12.56 27.99 6.74
N THR A 217 11.98 28.28 7.91
CA THR A 217 12.42 27.74 9.21
C THR A 217 11.49 26.68 9.80
N ASP A 218 10.25 26.62 9.32
CA ASP A 218 9.26 25.60 9.70
C ASP A 218 9.36 24.34 8.83
N PHE A 219 10.23 24.36 7.81
CA PHE A 219 10.41 23.32 6.79
C PHE A 219 9.17 23.09 5.91
N ASN A 220 8.34 24.12 5.72
CA ASN A 220 7.23 24.06 4.77
C ASN A 220 7.73 24.21 3.32
N ALA A 221 8.17 23.10 2.75
CA ALA A 221 8.65 22.99 1.37
C ALA A 221 8.47 21.56 0.86
N LEU A 222 8.42 21.39 -0.45
CA LEU A 222 8.48 20.06 -1.07
C LEU A 222 9.95 19.63 -1.16
N LEU A 223 10.28 18.51 -0.52
CA LEU A 223 11.58 17.86 -0.57
C LEU A 223 11.44 16.56 -1.37
N PRO A 224 12.11 16.39 -2.51
CA PRO A 224 12.06 15.12 -3.22
C PRO A 224 12.79 14.04 -2.43
N VAL A 225 12.27 12.82 -2.50
CA VAL A 225 12.92 11.63 -1.93
C VAL A 225 13.89 11.09 -2.99
N GLU A 226 15.19 11.28 -2.79
CA GLU A 226 16.25 10.85 -3.70
C GLU A 226 16.63 9.38 -3.47
N HIS A 227 15.63 8.49 -3.28
CA HIS A 227 15.83 7.08 -2.92
C HIS A 227 16.80 6.34 -3.86
N GLY A 228 16.96 6.78 -5.11
CA GLY A 228 17.97 6.26 -6.04
C GLY A 228 17.69 4.84 -6.51
N ALA A 229 16.45 4.37 -6.34
CA ALA A 229 15.98 3.16 -7.00
C ALA A 229 15.73 3.48 -8.48
N SER A 230 16.03 2.51 -9.34
CA SER A 230 15.43 2.41 -10.67
C SER A 230 14.49 1.22 -10.63
N PHE A 231 13.29 1.39 -11.17
CA PHE A 231 12.32 0.30 -11.33
C PHE A 231 12.02 0.17 -12.82
N ASP A 232 12.30 -0.98 -13.42
CA ASP A 232 11.98 -1.20 -14.84
C ASP A 232 10.47 -1.18 -15.10
N PHE A 233 9.69 -1.44 -14.05
CA PHE A 233 8.22 -1.53 -14.07
C PHE A 233 7.51 -0.28 -13.54
N ALA A 234 8.22 0.76 -13.09
CA ALA A 234 7.58 1.95 -12.54
C ALA A 234 8.43 3.22 -12.67
N GLU A 235 7.78 4.36 -12.85
CA GLU A 235 8.34 5.68 -12.56
C GLU A 235 7.69 6.19 -11.28
N TRP A 236 8.50 6.46 -10.26
CA TRP A 236 7.98 6.87 -8.95
C TRP A 236 8.71 8.10 -8.43
N ASN A 237 7.96 9.18 -8.23
CA ASN A 237 8.44 10.41 -7.62
C ASN A 237 7.67 10.67 -6.33
N ILE A 238 8.41 10.98 -5.27
CA ILE A 238 7.84 11.23 -3.94
C ILE A 238 8.37 12.56 -3.44
N TRP A 239 7.48 13.38 -2.89
CA TRP A 239 7.86 14.62 -2.20
C TRP A 239 7.33 14.60 -0.77
N VAL A 240 8.19 14.97 0.18
CA VAL A 240 7.84 15.11 1.58
C VAL A 240 7.85 16.59 1.94
N ASN A 241 6.83 17.02 2.68
CA ASN A 241 6.81 18.33 3.30
C ASN A 241 6.73 18.18 4.83
N ILE A 242 7.82 18.55 5.49
CA ILE A 242 8.00 18.38 6.94
C ILE A 242 7.20 19.42 7.72
N GLY A 243 6.95 20.61 7.13
CA GLY A 243 6.20 21.69 7.76
C GLY A 243 4.71 21.40 7.82
N ASN A 244 4.12 21.00 6.70
CA ASN A 244 2.70 20.67 6.60
C ASN A 244 2.38 19.20 6.89
N LYS A 245 3.41 18.36 7.11
CA LYS A 245 3.30 16.94 7.45
C LYS A 245 2.56 16.15 6.37
N ARG A 246 2.97 16.31 5.12
CA ARG A 246 2.40 15.60 3.96
C ARG A 246 3.45 14.89 3.14
N ILE A 247 3.00 13.82 2.48
CA ILE A 247 3.74 13.07 1.48
C ILE A 247 2.92 13.15 0.20
N TYR A 248 3.52 13.53 -0.90
CA TYR A 248 2.93 13.53 -2.23
C TYR A 248 3.61 12.43 -3.04
N SER A 249 2.81 11.60 -3.72
CA SER A 249 3.34 10.49 -4.51
C SER A 249 2.77 10.50 -5.92
N ASN A 250 3.65 10.45 -6.91
CA ASN A 250 3.33 10.30 -8.34
C ASN A 250 3.93 8.98 -8.81
N LEU A 251 3.10 7.94 -8.90
CA LEU A 251 3.53 6.57 -9.21
C LEU A 251 2.88 6.11 -10.52
N GLN A 252 3.70 6.01 -11.55
CA GLN A 252 3.29 5.55 -12.88
C GLN A 252 3.82 4.14 -13.10
N LEU A 253 2.93 3.16 -13.13
CA LEU A 253 3.28 1.78 -13.46
C LEU A 253 3.48 1.63 -14.97
N LYS A 254 4.44 0.79 -15.35
CA LYS A 254 4.74 0.45 -16.74
C LYS A 254 4.29 -0.98 -16.99
N GLU A 255 3.80 -1.26 -18.19
CA GLU A 255 3.58 -2.64 -18.64
C GLU A 255 4.92 -3.38 -18.69
N SER A 256 5.17 -4.23 -17.69
CA SER A 256 6.34 -5.08 -17.65
C SER A 256 5.94 -6.52 -17.32
N MET A 257 6.31 -7.45 -18.21
CA MET A 257 6.07 -8.89 -18.00
C MET A 257 7.16 -9.56 -17.16
N ASN A 258 8.26 -8.86 -16.85
CA ASN A 258 9.40 -9.44 -16.15
C ASN A 258 9.99 -8.41 -15.18
N MET A 259 9.48 -8.42 -13.95
CA MET A 259 9.94 -7.52 -12.89
C MET A 259 11.15 -8.12 -12.20
N ASP A 260 12.22 -7.36 -12.00
CA ASP A 260 13.32 -7.84 -11.16
C ASP A 260 12.84 -8.00 -9.71
N LYS A 261 13.25 -9.11 -9.08
CA LYS A 261 12.81 -9.46 -7.74
C LYS A 261 13.34 -8.46 -6.68
N GLN A 262 14.59 -8.02 -6.80
CA GLN A 262 15.17 -7.08 -5.85
C GLN A 262 14.54 -5.70 -6.00
N GLU A 263 14.28 -5.26 -7.23
CA GLU A 263 13.52 -4.04 -7.50
C GLU A 263 12.11 -4.09 -6.89
N TRP A 264 11.40 -5.21 -7.05
CA TRP A 264 10.07 -5.42 -6.47
C TRP A 264 10.08 -5.43 -4.93
N GLU A 265 11.04 -6.11 -4.30
CA GLU A 265 11.20 -6.08 -2.84
C GLU A 265 11.48 -4.66 -2.35
N TYR A 266 12.39 -3.96 -3.03
CA TYR A 266 12.76 -2.59 -2.67
C TYR A 266 11.62 -1.58 -2.85
N PHE A 267 10.80 -1.77 -3.88
CA PHE A 267 9.59 -0.99 -4.09
C PHE A 267 8.66 -1.07 -2.86
N TRP A 268 8.37 -2.27 -2.36
CA TRP A 268 7.48 -2.43 -1.20
C TRP A 268 8.07 -1.83 0.08
N HIS A 269 9.39 -1.91 0.26
CA HIS A 269 10.05 -1.29 1.40
C HIS A 269 9.91 0.22 1.40
N LEU A 270 10.02 0.86 0.23
CA LEU A 270 9.76 2.29 0.07
C LEU A 270 8.26 2.59 0.25
N PHE A 271 7.36 1.76 -0.28
CA PHE A 271 5.91 1.96 -0.17
C PHE A 271 5.44 1.96 1.27
N ASN A 272 5.96 1.02 2.08
CA ASN A 272 5.68 0.95 3.51
C ASN A 272 5.99 2.28 4.24
N LEU A 273 7.05 2.99 3.84
CA LEU A 273 7.46 4.26 4.44
C LEU A 273 6.70 5.47 3.89
N TYR A 274 6.43 5.49 2.58
CA TYR A 274 5.92 6.66 1.87
C TYR A 274 4.45 6.57 1.45
N GLN A 275 3.70 5.63 2.03
CA GLN A 275 2.24 5.57 1.88
C GLN A 275 1.58 6.90 2.25
N THR A 276 0.59 7.31 1.46
CA THR A 276 -0.09 8.60 1.57
C THR A 276 -1.52 8.51 1.05
N SER A 277 -2.37 9.47 1.39
CA SER A 277 -3.66 9.70 0.73
C SER A 277 -3.55 10.64 -0.48
N GLU A 278 -2.42 11.34 -0.64
CA GLU A 278 -2.19 12.36 -1.67
C GLU A 278 -1.47 11.74 -2.89
N PHE A 279 -2.12 10.77 -3.53
CA PHE A 279 -1.65 10.23 -4.82
C PHE A 279 -1.99 11.20 -5.95
N VAL A 280 -0.96 11.79 -6.56
CA VAL A 280 -1.11 12.94 -7.46
C VAL A 280 -1.42 12.54 -8.91
N ASP A 281 -1.36 11.23 -9.22
CA ASP A 281 -1.77 10.65 -10.51
C ASP A 281 -3.24 11.01 -10.85
N GLN A 282 -4.08 11.27 -9.84
CA GLN A 282 -5.48 11.68 -9.99
C GLN A 282 -5.68 13.19 -10.26
N MET A 283 -4.64 14.02 -10.13
CA MET A 283 -4.77 15.49 -10.31
C MET A 283 -4.49 15.99 -11.73
N ILE A 284 -4.01 15.11 -12.63
CA ILE A 284 -3.68 15.45 -14.01
C ILE A 284 -4.88 15.20 -14.96
N ASP A 285 -5.86 14.40 -14.55
CA ASP A 285 -6.97 13.96 -15.41
C ASP A 285 -8.16 14.95 -15.49
N VAL A 286 -7.85 16.26 -15.49
CA VAL A 286 -8.84 17.30 -15.81
C VAL A 286 -8.29 18.15 -16.97
N GLY A 287 -8.00 17.49 -18.08
CA GLY A 287 -7.48 18.16 -19.25
C GLY A 287 -7.27 17.21 -20.42
N GLU A 288 -8.32 17.09 -21.25
CA GLU A 288 -8.30 16.62 -22.63
C GLU A 288 -8.29 15.10 -22.89
N GLY A 289 -9.45 14.61 -23.36
CA GLY A 289 -9.52 13.46 -24.25
C GLY A 289 -10.35 12.30 -23.72
N MET A 290 -11.69 12.41 -23.73
CA MET A 290 -12.54 11.23 -23.80
C MET A 290 -12.27 10.51 -25.12
N THR A 291 -11.31 9.59 -25.12
CA THR A 291 -11.29 8.52 -26.10
C THR A 291 -12.36 7.53 -25.68
N GLU A 292 -13.36 7.30 -26.54
CA GLU A 292 -14.30 6.20 -26.34
C GLU A 292 -13.51 4.89 -26.28
N GLN A 293 -13.29 4.38 -25.07
CA GLN A 293 -12.63 3.09 -24.84
C GLN A 293 -13.60 1.97 -25.26
N THR A 294 -13.18 1.13 -26.20
CA THR A 294 -14.00 0.07 -26.81
C THR A 294 -14.07 -1.19 -25.93
N ASP A 295 -15.10 -2.01 -26.15
CA ASP A 295 -15.29 -3.34 -25.51
C ASP A 295 -14.09 -4.30 -25.70
N GLU A 296 -13.29 -4.12 -26.74
CA GLU A 296 -12.07 -4.93 -26.98
C GLU A 296 -10.98 -4.67 -25.93
N ASN A 297 -10.85 -3.43 -25.43
CA ASN A 297 -9.87 -3.10 -24.40
C ASN A 297 -10.25 -3.72 -23.05
N LEU A 298 -11.54 -3.73 -22.72
CA LEU A 298 -12.07 -4.33 -21.49
C LEU A 298 -11.77 -5.83 -21.39
N LEU A 299 -11.92 -6.57 -22.50
CA LEU A 299 -11.66 -8.02 -22.49
C LEU A 299 -10.18 -8.34 -22.29
N GLU A 300 -9.26 -7.56 -22.85
CA GLU A 300 -7.83 -7.79 -22.67
C GLU A 300 -7.40 -7.51 -21.22
N GLU A 301 -7.93 -6.47 -20.57
CA GLU A 301 -7.71 -6.21 -19.14
C GLU A 301 -8.21 -7.37 -18.26
N LEU A 302 -9.43 -7.85 -18.52
CA LEU A 302 -10.00 -8.99 -17.79
C LEU A 302 -9.18 -10.28 -17.94
N LYS A 303 -8.59 -10.52 -19.12
CA LYS A 303 -7.74 -11.70 -19.35
C LYS A 303 -6.43 -11.65 -18.56
N GLN A 304 -5.96 -10.46 -18.20
CA GLN A 304 -4.78 -10.30 -17.33
C GLN A 304 -5.13 -10.60 -15.87
N LEU A 305 -6.36 -10.30 -15.45
CA LEU A 305 -6.83 -10.49 -14.07
C LEU A 305 -7.26 -11.93 -13.76
N TYR A 306 -7.69 -12.68 -14.77
CA TYR A 306 -8.29 -14.01 -14.60
C TYR A 306 -7.51 -15.11 -15.30
N ALA A 307 -7.51 -16.30 -14.70
CA ALA A 307 -6.85 -17.47 -15.25
C ALA A 307 -7.42 -17.85 -16.65
N PRO A 308 -6.60 -18.45 -17.55
CA PRO A 308 -7.01 -18.72 -18.95
C PRO A 308 -8.31 -19.52 -19.13
N ASN A 309 -8.66 -20.36 -18.16
CA ASN A 309 -9.92 -21.12 -18.16
C ASN A 309 -11.16 -20.23 -18.02
N PHE A 310 -11.05 -19.03 -17.46
CA PHE A 310 -12.14 -18.06 -17.37
C PHE A 310 -12.27 -17.18 -18.62
N HIS A 311 -11.26 -17.13 -19.50
CA HIS A 311 -11.28 -16.26 -20.68
C HIS A 311 -12.50 -16.47 -21.60
N PRO A 312 -13.00 -17.71 -21.82
CA PRO A 312 -14.21 -17.92 -22.62
C PRO A 312 -15.46 -17.29 -22.02
N ILE A 313 -15.65 -17.37 -20.69
CA ILE A 313 -16.82 -16.79 -20.03
C ILE A 313 -16.71 -15.26 -19.93
N LEU A 314 -15.52 -14.72 -19.67
CA LEU A 314 -15.30 -13.27 -19.68
C LEU A 314 -15.58 -12.68 -21.06
N LYS A 315 -15.14 -13.36 -22.13
CA LYS A 315 -15.45 -12.96 -23.51
C LYS A 315 -16.96 -12.94 -23.78
N GLN A 316 -17.71 -13.93 -23.30
CA GLN A 316 -19.16 -13.93 -23.40
C GLN A 316 -19.78 -12.77 -22.58
N GLY A 317 -19.29 -12.56 -21.35
CA GLY A 317 -19.79 -11.54 -20.44
C GLY A 317 -19.63 -10.12 -20.98
N VAL A 318 -18.46 -9.81 -21.53
CA VAL A 318 -18.20 -8.51 -22.20
C VAL A 318 -19.08 -8.36 -23.44
N LYS A 319 -19.11 -9.37 -24.31
CA LYS A 319 -19.91 -9.35 -25.55
C LYS A 319 -21.40 -9.12 -25.27
N ASN A 320 -21.92 -9.70 -24.20
CA ASN A 320 -23.32 -9.60 -23.82
C ASN A 320 -23.60 -8.45 -22.84
N LYS A 321 -22.59 -7.61 -22.54
CA LYS A 321 -22.66 -6.46 -21.62
C LYS A 321 -23.05 -6.81 -20.18
N VAL A 322 -22.92 -8.08 -19.81
CA VAL A 322 -23.03 -8.56 -18.43
C VAL A 322 -21.84 -8.06 -17.63
N ILE A 323 -20.67 -8.01 -18.27
CA ILE A 323 -19.45 -7.40 -17.76
C ILE A 323 -19.21 -6.11 -18.52
N ASN A 324 -18.98 -5.02 -17.80
CA ASN A 324 -18.72 -3.70 -18.34
C ASN A 324 -17.78 -2.93 -17.40
N ARG A 325 -17.41 -1.71 -17.79
CA ARG A 325 -16.50 -0.86 -17.01
C ARG A 325 -17.03 -0.49 -15.63
N GLU A 326 -18.35 -0.45 -15.44
CA GLU A 326 -18.98 -0.07 -14.18
C GLU A 326 -18.94 -1.21 -13.15
N ASN A 327 -18.86 -2.47 -13.59
CA ASN A 327 -18.89 -3.63 -12.70
C ASN A 327 -17.63 -4.51 -12.72
N MET A 328 -16.67 -4.24 -13.63
CA MET A 328 -15.43 -5.01 -13.78
C MET A 328 -14.68 -5.18 -12.46
N ASP A 329 -14.68 -4.15 -11.62
CA ASP A 329 -13.92 -4.12 -10.37
C ASP A 329 -14.56 -4.96 -9.25
N PHE A 330 -15.80 -5.46 -9.45
CA PHE A 330 -16.57 -6.23 -8.47
C PHE A 330 -16.86 -7.66 -8.93
N LEU A 331 -16.17 -8.13 -9.96
CA LEU A 331 -16.42 -9.46 -10.53
C LEU A 331 -16.00 -10.62 -9.62
N ASP A 332 -15.42 -10.38 -8.44
CA ASP A 332 -15.12 -11.42 -7.44
C ASP A 332 -16.06 -11.38 -6.22
N SER A 333 -16.99 -10.42 -6.21
CA SER A 333 -17.76 -10.08 -5.01
C SER A 333 -19.22 -9.80 -5.36
N TRP A 334 -20.15 -10.29 -4.56
CA TRP A 334 -21.53 -9.81 -4.57
C TRP A 334 -21.72 -8.86 -3.40
N VAL A 335 -22.17 -7.64 -3.69
CA VAL A 335 -22.31 -6.55 -2.71
C VAL A 335 -23.77 -6.15 -2.52
N ASP A 336 -24.09 -5.57 -1.36
CA ASP A 336 -25.39 -4.92 -1.11
C ASP A 336 -25.40 -3.44 -1.56
N ASP A 337 -26.55 -2.78 -1.40
CA ASP A 337 -26.75 -1.37 -1.79
C ASP A 337 -25.83 -0.39 -1.04
N ASP A 338 -25.28 -0.81 0.10
CA ASP A 338 -24.33 -0.04 0.92
C ASP A 338 -22.86 -0.42 0.58
N GLY A 339 -22.64 -1.32 -0.39
CA GLY A 339 -21.31 -1.78 -0.83
C GLY A 339 -20.71 -2.88 0.06
N ASN A 340 -21.46 -3.46 1.00
CA ASN A 340 -20.97 -4.57 1.81
C ASN A 340 -20.95 -5.86 0.99
N ILE A 341 -19.82 -6.58 1.00
CA ILE A 341 -19.74 -7.91 0.41
C ILE A 341 -20.66 -8.85 1.18
N LEU A 342 -21.69 -9.34 0.49
CA LEU A 342 -22.59 -10.38 0.94
C LEU A 342 -21.93 -11.75 0.80
N ALA A 343 -21.25 -12.00 -0.32
CA ALA A 343 -20.51 -13.23 -0.60
C ALA A 343 -19.44 -13.01 -1.68
N ASP A 344 -18.41 -13.86 -1.71
CA ASP A 344 -17.28 -13.75 -2.64
C ASP A 344 -16.94 -15.08 -3.34
N ALA A 345 -16.47 -14.99 -4.58
CA ALA A 345 -16.14 -16.14 -5.43
C ALA A 345 -15.06 -15.77 -6.47
N GLU A 346 -14.47 -16.77 -7.14
CA GLU A 346 -13.52 -16.49 -8.22
C GLU A 346 -14.13 -15.63 -9.32
N LEU A 347 -15.40 -15.85 -9.70
CA LEU A 347 -16.15 -14.95 -10.58
C LEU A 347 -17.62 -14.87 -10.16
N VAL A 348 -18.15 -13.66 -10.05
CA VAL A 348 -19.53 -13.33 -9.70
C VAL A 348 -20.14 -12.50 -10.82
N LEU A 349 -21.24 -13.01 -11.39
CA LEU A 349 -22.05 -12.30 -12.38
C LEU A 349 -23.41 -12.02 -11.75
N GLU A 350 -23.49 -10.93 -10.98
CA GLU A 350 -24.64 -10.61 -10.15
C GLU A 350 -25.95 -10.52 -10.94
N THR A 351 -25.92 -9.84 -12.08
CA THR A 351 -27.10 -9.62 -12.94
C THR A 351 -27.72 -10.93 -13.42
N LEU A 352 -26.89 -11.97 -13.58
CA LEU A 352 -27.32 -13.32 -13.97
C LEU A 352 -27.50 -14.27 -12.78
N ARG A 353 -27.19 -13.81 -11.56
CA ARG A 353 -27.15 -14.64 -10.35
C ARG A 353 -26.29 -15.89 -10.57
N ILE A 354 -25.07 -15.71 -11.06
CA ILE A 354 -24.08 -16.79 -11.24
C ILE A 354 -22.88 -16.52 -10.33
N ALA A 355 -22.44 -17.54 -9.60
CA ALA A 355 -21.19 -17.50 -8.83
C ALA A 355 -20.34 -18.73 -9.19
N ILE A 356 -19.05 -18.52 -9.43
CA ILE A 356 -18.12 -19.56 -9.86
C ILE A 356 -17.00 -19.68 -8.84
N CYS A 357 -16.86 -20.86 -8.27
CA CYS A 357 -15.89 -21.19 -7.22
C CYS A 357 -15.95 -20.21 -6.03
N PRO A 358 -17.02 -20.24 -5.20
CA PRO A 358 -17.07 -19.49 -3.95
C PRO A 358 -15.82 -19.74 -3.10
N TYR A 359 -15.29 -18.70 -2.47
CA TYR A 359 -14.04 -18.81 -1.71
C TYR A 359 -14.18 -19.49 -0.35
N SER A 360 -15.42 -19.63 0.15
CA SER A 360 -15.72 -20.26 1.43
C SER A 360 -17.08 -20.97 1.43
N ASP A 361 -17.26 -21.88 2.40
CA ASP A 361 -18.55 -22.55 2.62
C ASP A 361 -19.64 -21.55 3.07
N GLU A 362 -19.24 -20.47 3.74
CA GLU A 362 -20.11 -19.36 4.11
C GLU A 362 -20.60 -18.61 2.87
N SER A 363 -19.68 -18.20 1.98
CA SER A 363 -20.02 -17.53 0.72
C SER A 363 -20.89 -18.42 -0.16
N LEU A 364 -20.57 -19.72 -0.25
CA LEU A 364 -21.39 -20.70 -0.96
C LEU A 364 -22.84 -20.71 -0.46
N LYS A 365 -23.05 -20.76 0.86
CA LYS A 365 -24.40 -20.75 1.45
C LYS A 365 -25.13 -19.46 1.16
N VAL A 366 -24.47 -18.31 1.32
CA VAL A 366 -25.08 -17.00 1.05
C VAL A 366 -25.52 -16.90 -0.40
N PHE A 367 -24.67 -17.32 -1.35
CA PHE A 367 -25.05 -17.37 -2.76
C PHE A 367 -26.23 -18.30 -3.02
N GLN A 368 -26.25 -19.50 -2.44
CA GLN A 368 -27.36 -20.46 -2.58
C GLN A 368 -28.67 -19.92 -2.02
N GLU A 369 -28.65 -19.32 -0.83
CA GLU A 369 -29.81 -18.71 -0.19
C GLU A 369 -30.35 -17.53 -0.99
N ALA A 370 -29.47 -16.78 -1.65
CA ALA A 370 -29.80 -15.69 -2.55
C ALA A 370 -30.20 -16.12 -3.97
N GLY A 371 -30.26 -17.43 -4.24
CA GLY A 371 -30.72 -17.97 -5.52
C GLY A 371 -29.69 -17.91 -6.65
N PHE A 372 -28.40 -17.82 -6.33
CA PHE A 372 -27.34 -17.94 -7.33
C PHE A 372 -27.19 -19.38 -7.81
N THR A 373 -26.92 -19.52 -9.11
CA THR A 373 -26.43 -20.78 -9.68
C THR A 373 -24.94 -20.88 -9.44
N ILE A 374 -24.52 -21.96 -8.79
CA ILE A 374 -23.12 -22.17 -8.41
C ILE A 374 -22.45 -23.13 -9.37
N TYR A 375 -21.28 -22.73 -9.88
CA TYR A 375 -20.43 -23.55 -10.73
C TYR A 375 -19.04 -23.73 -10.12
N ASN A 376 -18.39 -24.84 -10.47
CA ASN A 376 -16.98 -25.05 -10.19
C ASN A 376 -16.13 -24.88 -11.47
N LYS A 377 -14.80 -25.04 -11.35
CA LYS A 377 -13.86 -24.88 -12.49
C LYS A 377 -14.11 -25.86 -13.63
N GLU A 378 -14.60 -27.06 -13.34
CA GLU A 378 -14.84 -28.10 -14.35
C GLU A 378 -16.07 -27.79 -15.21
N GLN A 379 -17.00 -27.00 -14.65
CA GLN A 379 -18.27 -26.65 -15.28
C GLN A 379 -18.25 -25.33 -16.05
N LEU A 380 -17.10 -24.64 -16.12
CA LEU A 380 -16.97 -23.35 -16.81
C LEU A 380 -17.45 -23.39 -18.27
N ASN A 381 -17.24 -24.52 -18.96
CA ASN A 381 -17.65 -24.70 -20.35
C ASN A 381 -19.17 -24.96 -20.51
N GLU A 382 -19.88 -25.23 -19.41
CA GLU A 382 -21.33 -25.44 -19.41
C GLU A 382 -22.10 -24.11 -19.33
N ILE A 383 -21.39 -23.01 -19.00
CA ILE A 383 -21.98 -21.70 -18.79
C ILE A 383 -22.09 -20.94 -20.13
N ILE A 384 -23.32 -20.58 -20.48
CA ILE A 384 -23.65 -19.77 -21.66
C ILE A 384 -24.30 -18.49 -21.15
N LEU A 385 -23.65 -17.34 -21.42
CA LEU A 385 -24.14 -16.02 -21.01
C LEU A 385 -24.97 -15.35 -22.09
#